data_AF-A0A444XLH5-F1
#
_entry.id   AF-A0A444XLH5-F1
#
_cell.length_a   1.000
_cell.length_b   1.000
_cell.length_c   1.000
_cell.angle_alpha   90.00
_cell.angle_beta   90.00
_cell.angle_gamma   90.00
#
_symmetry.space_group_name_H-M   'P 1'
#
loop_
_entity.id
_entity.type
_entity.pdbx_description
1 polymer ?
#
loop_
_entity_poly.entity_id
_entity_poly.type
_entity_poly.pdbx_seq_one_letter_code
_entity_poly.pdbx_strand_id
1 'polypeptide(L)'
;MIKNFIFYAIVFLPGSNTFDWDNEEIGTPGAFLIRNNHHSEFYLKSLTLEDVPSHGVIHFPCNSWVYPASKYQNDRVFFSNKTYLPAETPISLLKYREEELENLRGDGKGQLQEWDRVYDYEVYNDLGNPDKGPQHARPVLGGSTEYPYPRRGRTGRAPAKSDPKYESRLNLALSLNIYVPRDERFGHLKLADFLSYALKSIVQVLKPEFESIFDKTPNEFDSFEDVLKLYEGGLEVPEGVVKVIRDNVPLEMLKEIFRTDGERFLKFPLPQVIAVDKFAWRTDEEFAREMLAGINPVMIRSLEEFPPASKLDPKVYGDQTSTITKEHIESNLEGHTINEVIIERKLFILDHHDALMPYLRRINSTSTKTYASRTLLFLQKNGTLKPLAIELSLPHPEGDQHGAISKVFVPEEKGVENSLWQLAKGYVGVVDSGYHQLISHWLHTHAVIEPFIIATNRQLSVLHPIYKLLHPHYRDTMNINALGRQILINAGGALEVTVFTSKYSMEFSSMLYKDWVFPEQALPQDLLKRGVAVKDSSCPHGLKLLIEDYPFAVDGLEIWLEAFAKFGKKIEDIEEGMKRMNNDEKLRNRYGPVKMPYTLLYPSSEGGLTGRGIPNSVSI
;
A
#
# COMPACT_ATOMS: atom_id res chain seq x y z
N MET A 1 -30.78 35.47 18.65
CA MET A 1 -30.50 35.99 17.30
C MET A 1 -29.27 35.24 16.80
N ILE A 2 -29.45 34.20 15.98
CA ILE A 2 -28.35 33.39 15.45
C ILE A 2 -27.72 34.22 14.32
N LYS A 3 -26.57 34.84 14.59
CA LYS A 3 -25.79 35.58 13.58
C LYS A 3 -25.21 34.54 12.60
N ASN A 4 -25.46 34.69 11.31
CA ASN A 4 -24.94 33.78 10.28
C ASN A 4 -23.50 34.18 9.92
N PHE A 5 -22.53 33.29 10.17
CA PHE A 5 -21.09 33.52 9.94
C PHE A 5 -20.58 32.84 8.65
N ILE A 6 -21.51 32.52 7.75
CA ILE A 6 -21.28 31.86 6.47
C ILE A 6 -21.87 32.76 5.39
N PHE A 7 -21.07 33.05 4.38
CA PHE A 7 -21.51 33.78 3.19
C PHE A 7 -21.64 32.85 1.99
N TYR A 8 -22.49 33.24 1.05
CA TYR A 8 -22.71 32.55 -0.21
C TYR A 8 -21.81 33.15 -1.28
N ALA A 9 -20.92 32.34 -1.85
CA ALA A 9 -20.25 32.67 -3.09
C ALA A 9 -21.09 32.13 -4.26
N ILE A 10 -21.74 33.03 -5.01
CA ILE A 10 -22.34 32.71 -6.31
C ILE A 10 -21.23 32.90 -7.36
N VAL A 11 -20.79 31.83 -8.00
CA VAL A 11 -19.65 31.91 -8.93
C VAL A 11 -20.06 32.61 -10.23
N PHE A 12 -19.35 33.70 -10.53
CA PHE A 12 -19.09 34.21 -11.87
C PHE A 12 -17.57 34.32 -12.05
N LEU A 13 -17.01 33.51 -12.96
CA LEU A 13 -15.66 33.55 -13.57
C LEU A 13 -14.41 33.75 -12.66
N PRO A 14 -13.21 33.34 -13.09
CA PRO A 14 -11.97 33.70 -12.38
C PRO A 14 -11.79 35.22 -12.34
N GLY A 15 -11.62 35.80 -11.14
CA GLY A 15 -11.46 37.26 -10.98
C GLY A 15 -11.55 37.75 -9.54
N SER A 16 -11.23 39.03 -9.33
CA SER A 16 -11.44 39.72 -8.06
C SER A 16 -12.94 39.99 -7.87
N ASN A 17 -13.46 39.64 -6.70
CA ASN A 17 -14.85 39.86 -6.32
C ASN A 17 -14.89 40.60 -4.98
N THR A 18 -15.73 41.63 -4.89
CA THR A 18 -15.94 42.39 -3.65
C THR A 18 -17.19 41.89 -2.95
N PHE A 19 -17.09 41.64 -1.65
CA PHE A 19 -18.23 41.28 -0.81
C PHE A 19 -18.52 42.43 0.16
N ASP A 20 -19.77 42.89 0.19
CA ASP A 20 -20.20 43.84 1.22
C ASP A 20 -20.24 43.11 2.57
N TRP A 21 -19.38 43.53 3.50
CA TRP A 21 -19.22 42.88 4.81
C TRP A 21 -19.46 43.88 5.94
N ASP A 22 -20.59 43.73 6.64
CA ASP A 22 -20.85 44.46 7.88
C ASP A 22 -20.25 43.72 9.08
N ASN A 23 -19.20 44.30 9.66
CA ASN A 23 -18.50 43.72 10.82
C ASN A 23 -19.36 43.61 12.08
N GLU A 24 -20.32 44.53 12.28
CA GLU A 24 -21.11 44.56 13.52
C GLU A 24 -22.17 43.44 13.51
N GLU A 25 -22.63 43.06 12.32
CA GLU A 25 -23.64 42.02 12.11
C GLU A 25 -23.05 40.62 11.88
N ILE A 26 -21.97 40.47 11.09
CA ILE A 26 -21.55 39.18 10.51
C ILE A 26 -20.32 38.55 11.22
N GLY A 27 -19.48 39.34 11.90
CA GLY A 27 -18.29 38.84 12.61
C GLY A 27 -17.15 38.36 11.69
N THR A 28 -16.32 37.40 12.13
CA THR A 28 -15.17 36.90 11.35
C THR A 28 -15.56 35.72 10.44
N PRO A 29 -15.29 35.76 9.13
CA PRO A 29 -15.54 34.64 8.22
C PRO A 29 -14.76 33.37 8.62
N GLY A 30 -15.48 32.28 8.90
CA GLY A 30 -14.88 30.99 9.28
C GLY A 30 -15.06 29.88 8.24
N ALA A 31 -16.08 30.00 7.39
CA ALA A 31 -16.42 29.12 6.29
C ALA A 31 -17.20 29.88 5.22
N PHE A 32 -17.30 29.32 4.02
CA PHE A 32 -18.19 29.81 2.97
C PHE A 32 -18.91 28.64 2.28
N LEU A 33 -20.09 28.95 1.74
CA LEU A 33 -20.84 28.04 0.87
C LEU A 33 -20.65 28.45 -0.57
N ILE A 34 -20.53 27.46 -1.46
CA ILE A 34 -20.44 27.68 -2.90
C ILE A 34 -21.46 26.82 -3.63
N ARG A 35 -22.20 27.48 -4.52
CA ARG A 35 -23.16 26.85 -5.41
C ARG A 35 -22.72 27.07 -6.85
N ASN A 36 -22.46 25.97 -7.55
CA ASN A 36 -22.15 26.00 -8.97
C ASN A 36 -23.44 25.90 -9.80
N ASN A 37 -23.90 27.04 -10.33
CA ASN A 37 -25.05 27.08 -11.25
C ASN A 37 -24.64 26.90 -12.72
N HIS A 38 -23.34 26.73 -13.00
CA HIS A 38 -22.85 26.40 -14.33
C HIS A 38 -23.12 24.91 -14.66
N HIS A 39 -23.19 24.60 -15.95
CA HIS A 39 -23.47 23.22 -16.41
C HIS A 39 -22.26 22.28 -16.27
N SER A 40 -21.06 22.84 -16.24
CA SER A 40 -19.79 22.11 -16.03
C SER A 40 -19.26 22.29 -14.62
N GLU A 41 -18.54 21.28 -14.14
CA GLU A 41 -17.71 21.33 -12.94
C GLU A 41 -16.48 22.23 -13.11
N PHE A 42 -15.91 22.66 -11.98
CA PHE A 42 -14.60 23.30 -11.94
C PHE A 42 -13.82 22.85 -10.71
N TYR A 43 -12.50 22.99 -10.74
CA TYR A 43 -11.64 22.67 -9.60
C TYR A 43 -11.34 23.95 -8.79
N LEU A 44 -11.87 24.02 -7.58
CA LEU A 44 -11.65 25.15 -6.68
C LEU A 44 -10.35 24.94 -5.89
N LYS A 45 -9.32 25.74 -6.19
CA LYS A 45 -8.04 25.67 -5.48
C LYS A 45 -8.14 26.30 -4.09
N SER A 46 -8.56 27.56 -4.01
CA SER A 46 -8.68 28.30 -2.77
C SER A 46 -9.56 29.54 -2.91
N LEU A 47 -9.94 30.10 -1.77
CA LEU A 47 -10.44 31.47 -1.64
C LEU A 47 -9.55 32.22 -0.65
N THR A 48 -9.21 33.46 -0.96
CA THR A 48 -8.48 34.35 -0.04
C THR A 48 -9.29 35.63 0.08
N LEU A 49 -9.63 35.99 1.31
CA LEU A 49 -10.24 37.29 1.63
C LEU A 49 -9.12 38.22 2.09
N GLU A 50 -8.95 39.32 1.36
CA GLU A 50 -8.03 40.41 1.71
C GLU A 50 -8.79 41.46 2.53
N ASP A 51 -8.06 42.22 3.35
CA ASP A 51 -8.60 43.35 4.13
C ASP A 51 -9.81 43.04 5.04
N VAL A 52 -9.86 41.83 5.60
CA VAL A 52 -10.89 41.46 6.59
C VAL A 52 -10.70 42.30 7.85
N PRO A 53 -11.71 43.08 8.27
CA PRO A 53 -11.53 44.01 9.37
C PRO A 53 -11.12 43.31 10.67
N SER A 54 -10.15 43.89 11.36
CA SER A 54 -9.51 43.35 12.58
C SER A 54 -8.77 42.00 12.42
N HIS A 55 -8.71 41.42 11.21
CA HIS A 55 -8.13 40.08 10.97
C HIS A 55 -7.14 40.02 9.80
N GLY A 56 -7.14 41.01 8.90
CA GLY A 56 -6.25 41.05 7.75
C GLY A 56 -6.64 40.02 6.69
N VAL A 57 -5.78 39.06 6.42
CA VAL A 57 -6.00 38.05 5.36
C VAL A 57 -6.56 36.77 5.95
N ILE A 58 -7.64 36.23 5.36
CA ILE A 58 -8.18 34.91 5.70
C ILE A 58 -8.11 34.00 4.48
N HIS A 59 -7.52 32.81 4.67
CA HIS A 59 -7.30 31.84 3.61
C HIS A 59 -8.14 30.56 3.79
N PHE A 60 -8.73 30.09 2.70
CA PHE A 60 -9.56 28.89 2.61
C PHE A 60 -8.96 27.91 1.59
N PRO A 61 -8.16 26.92 2.04
CA PRO A 61 -7.62 25.90 1.15
C PRO A 61 -8.74 24.92 0.78
N CYS A 62 -9.11 24.90 -0.50
CA CYS A 62 -10.27 24.14 -0.98
C CYS A 62 -9.86 22.83 -1.65
N ASN A 63 -9.00 22.90 -2.67
CA ASN A 63 -8.48 21.77 -3.44
C ASN A 63 -9.51 20.67 -3.75
N SER A 64 -10.66 21.07 -4.31
CA SER A 64 -11.77 20.14 -4.54
C SER A 64 -12.56 20.49 -5.80
N TRP A 65 -13.10 19.47 -6.44
CA TRP A 65 -14.03 19.63 -7.56
C TRP A 65 -15.40 20.09 -7.09
N VAL A 66 -15.97 21.10 -7.76
CA VAL A 66 -17.33 21.61 -7.49
C VAL A 66 -18.21 21.36 -8.72
N TYR A 67 -19.05 20.32 -8.64
CA TYR A 67 -20.00 19.96 -9.69
C TYR A 67 -21.24 20.87 -9.70
N PRO A 68 -22.05 20.86 -10.78
CA PRO A 68 -23.30 21.59 -10.85
C PRO A 68 -24.20 21.28 -9.64
N ALA A 69 -24.89 22.30 -9.11
CA ALA A 69 -25.68 22.22 -7.89
C ALA A 69 -26.75 21.13 -7.91
N SER A 70 -27.28 20.80 -9.09
CA SER A 70 -28.24 19.71 -9.29
C SER A 70 -27.70 18.31 -8.95
N LYS A 71 -26.39 18.17 -8.75
CA LYS A 71 -25.72 16.92 -8.35
C LYS A 71 -25.59 16.76 -6.83
N TYR A 72 -25.82 17.82 -6.06
CA TYR A 72 -25.67 17.81 -4.62
C TYR A 72 -27.02 18.00 -3.91
N GLN A 73 -27.17 17.37 -2.74
CA GLN A 73 -28.32 17.65 -1.87
C GLN A 73 -28.13 18.98 -1.12
N ASN A 74 -26.88 19.27 -0.75
CA ASN A 74 -26.47 20.46 -0.01
C ASN A 74 -25.38 21.21 -0.78
N ASP A 75 -25.34 22.53 -0.63
CA ASP A 75 -24.26 23.32 -1.21
C ASP A 75 -22.91 22.98 -0.57
N ARG A 76 -21.83 23.17 -1.33
CA ARG A 76 -20.48 22.79 -0.89
C ARG A 76 -19.98 23.79 0.14
N VAL A 77 -19.53 23.29 1.29
CA VAL A 77 -18.91 24.10 2.35
C VAL A 77 -17.39 23.98 2.32
N PHE A 78 -16.71 25.09 2.52
CA PHE A 78 -15.26 25.16 2.69
C PHE A 78 -14.91 25.98 3.92
N PHE A 79 -13.96 25.49 4.71
CA PHE A 79 -13.54 26.13 5.95
C PHE A 79 -12.24 26.88 5.78
N SER A 80 -12.02 27.90 6.62
CA SER A 80 -10.72 28.56 6.71
C SER A 80 -9.63 27.57 7.15
N ASN A 81 -8.37 27.94 6.93
CA ASN A 81 -7.22 27.11 7.32
C ASN A 81 -7.02 26.93 8.84
N LYS A 82 -7.89 27.49 9.68
CA LYS A 82 -7.85 27.33 11.14
C LYS A 82 -8.12 25.89 11.56
N THR A 83 -7.61 25.52 12.74
CA THR A 83 -7.67 24.16 13.27
C THR A 83 -8.48 24.15 14.56
N TYR A 84 -9.39 23.19 14.71
CA TYR A 84 -10.27 23.08 15.86
C TYR A 84 -10.50 21.61 16.24
N LEU A 85 -10.37 21.31 17.53
CA LEU A 85 -11.02 20.14 18.11
C LEU A 85 -12.55 20.31 18.06
N PRO A 86 -13.34 19.22 18.14
CA PRO A 86 -14.79 19.31 18.15
C PRO A 86 -15.32 20.32 19.20
N ALA A 87 -14.83 20.23 20.44
CA ALA A 87 -15.25 21.10 21.54
C ALA A 87 -14.82 22.58 21.39
N GLU A 88 -13.87 22.86 20.50
CA GLU A 88 -13.31 24.20 20.26
C GLU A 88 -13.87 24.85 19.00
N THR A 89 -14.68 24.10 18.24
CA THR A 89 -15.26 24.61 17.01
C THR A 89 -16.22 25.75 17.36
N PRO A 90 -16.09 26.93 16.73
CA PRO A 90 -17.01 28.03 16.94
C PRO A 90 -18.46 27.56 16.77
N ILE A 91 -19.36 27.97 17.67
CA ILE A 91 -20.76 27.50 17.71
C ILE A 91 -21.45 27.64 16.35
N SER A 92 -21.12 28.72 15.62
CA SER A 92 -21.64 28.98 14.28
C SER A 92 -21.18 28.02 13.18
N LEU A 93 -20.05 27.33 13.38
CA LEU A 93 -19.48 26.35 12.45
C LEU A 93 -19.85 24.91 12.81
N LEU A 94 -20.37 24.65 14.02
CA LEU A 94 -20.67 23.29 14.51
C LEU A 94 -21.62 22.55 13.57
N LYS A 95 -22.70 23.20 13.15
CA LYS A 95 -23.69 22.62 12.22
C LYS A 95 -23.01 22.17 10.92
N TYR A 96 -22.26 23.05 10.28
CA TYR A 96 -21.61 22.78 9.00
C TYR A 96 -20.49 21.75 9.11
N ARG A 97 -19.78 21.73 10.24
CA ARG A 97 -18.78 20.70 10.55
C ARG A 97 -19.43 19.32 10.57
N GLU A 98 -20.60 19.19 11.19
CA GLU A 98 -21.31 17.91 11.28
C GLU A 98 -21.97 17.54 9.96
N GLU A 99 -22.68 18.47 9.31
CA GLU A 99 -23.33 18.23 8.03
C GLU A 99 -22.32 17.80 6.94
N GLU A 100 -21.11 18.36 6.92
CA GLU A 100 -20.07 17.91 5.99
C GLU A 100 -19.61 16.49 6.30
N LEU A 101 -19.47 16.12 7.57
CA LEU A 101 -19.14 14.73 7.93
C LEU A 101 -20.27 13.76 7.60
N GLU A 102 -21.53 14.16 7.77
CA GLU A 102 -22.69 13.38 7.32
C GLU A 102 -22.67 13.17 5.81
N ASN A 103 -22.40 14.22 5.02
CA ASN A 103 -22.25 14.13 3.57
C ASN A 103 -21.12 13.17 3.17
N LEU A 104 -19.97 13.24 3.85
CA LEU A 104 -18.81 12.37 3.58
C LEU A 104 -19.07 10.91 3.99
N ARG A 105 -19.93 10.65 4.98
CA ARG A 105 -20.31 9.29 5.38
C ARG A 105 -21.32 8.64 4.43
N GLY A 106 -22.20 9.44 3.83
CA GLY A 106 -23.32 8.96 3.03
C GLY A 106 -24.32 8.12 3.83
N ASP A 107 -25.24 7.45 3.14
CA ASP A 107 -26.33 6.67 3.73
C ASP A 107 -26.14 5.14 3.62
N GLY A 108 -25.00 4.71 3.07
CA GLY A 108 -24.65 3.30 2.84
C GLY A 108 -25.42 2.63 1.68
N LYS A 109 -26.20 3.38 0.90
CA LYS A 109 -27.12 2.86 -0.12
C LYS A 109 -26.74 3.32 -1.53
N GLY A 110 -27.37 2.68 -2.52
CA GLY A 110 -27.25 3.04 -3.94
C GLY A 110 -25.85 2.88 -4.54
N GLN A 111 -25.76 3.12 -5.83
CA GLN A 111 -24.49 3.17 -6.54
C GLN A 111 -23.92 4.58 -6.46
N LEU A 112 -22.65 4.68 -6.05
CA LEU A 112 -21.95 5.95 -5.97
C LEU A 112 -21.59 6.46 -7.36
N GLN A 113 -21.76 7.76 -7.57
CA GLN A 113 -21.58 8.47 -8.82
C GLN A 113 -20.29 9.27 -8.83
N GLU A 114 -19.84 9.68 -10.01
CA GLU A 114 -18.56 10.37 -10.18
C GLU A 114 -18.38 11.61 -9.28
N TRP A 115 -19.45 12.38 -9.07
CA TRP A 115 -19.42 13.61 -8.26
C TRP A 115 -19.51 13.37 -6.75
N ASP A 116 -19.79 12.13 -6.31
CA ASP A 116 -19.97 11.82 -4.90
C ASP A 116 -18.65 11.87 -4.14
N ARG A 117 -18.72 12.33 -2.89
CA ARG A 117 -17.58 12.41 -1.95
C ARG A 117 -17.79 11.46 -0.77
N VAL A 118 -18.48 10.34 -1.00
CA VAL A 118 -18.87 9.39 0.05
C VAL A 118 -17.75 8.37 0.28
N TYR A 119 -17.23 8.37 1.50
CA TYR A 119 -16.28 7.39 2.00
C TYR A 119 -17.04 6.36 2.81
N ASP A 120 -17.06 5.11 2.37
CA ASP A 120 -17.67 4.01 3.13
C ASP A 120 -16.93 2.69 2.86
N TYR A 121 -17.20 1.69 3.68
CA TYR A 121 -16.50 0.40 3.66
C TYR A 121 -17.27 -0.64 2.87
N GLU A 122 -16.53 -1.53 2.21
CA GLU A 122 -17.08 -2.75 1.64
C GLU A 122 -16.00 -3.86 1.60
N VAL A 123 -16.43 -5.11 1.55
CA VAL A 123 -15.55 -6.29 1.40
C VAL A 123 -15.01 -6.39 -0.04
N TYR A 124 -13.97 -7.20 -0.26
CA TYR A 124 -13.45 -7.49 -1.60
C TYR A 124 -14.31 -8.57 -2.27
N ASN A 125 -15.54 -8.20 -2.64
CA ASN A 125 -16.47 -9.02 -3.43
C ASN A 125 -16.54 -8.59 -4.90
N ASP A 126 -15.66 -7.67 -5.34
CA ASP A 126 -15.62 -7.10 -6.68
C ASP A 126 -14.44 -7.63 -7.52
N LEU A 127 -13.72 -8.64 -7.05
CA LEU A 127 -12.57 -9.25 -7.74
C LEU A 127 -12.97 -10.37 -8.70
N GLY A 128 -13.97 -11.17 -8.32
CA GLY A 128 -14.53 -12.25 -9.14
C GLY A 128 -15.51 -11.73 -10.19
N ASN A 129 -15.75 -12.54 -11.22
CA ASN A 129 -16.78 -12.31 -12.22
C ASN A 129 -17.55 -13.61 -12.53
N PRO A 130 -18.40 -14.09 -11.61
CA PRO A 130 -19.14 -15.35 -11.80
C PRO A 130 -20.08 -15.33 -13.00
N ASP A 131 -20.49 -14.14 -13.48
CA ASP A 131 -21.30 -13.98 -14.70
C ASP A 131 -20.55 -14.45 -15.98
N LYS A 132 -19.20 -14.51 -15.94
CA LYS A 132 -18.38 -15.08 -17.02
C LYS A 132 -18.12 -16.59 -16.87
N GLY A 133 -18.60 -17.21 -15.79
CA GLY A 133 -18.48 -18.64 -15.51
C GLY A 133 -17.67 -18.96 -14.25
N PRO A 134 -17.73 -20.23 -13.77
CA PRO A 134 -17.15 -20.66 -12.49
C PRO A 134 -15.64 -20.41 -12.35
N GLN A 135 -14.90 -20.45 -13.46
CA GLN A 135 -13.45 -20.20 -13.49
C GLN A 135 -13.07 -18.76 -13.13
N HIS A 136 -14.02 -17.82 -13.22
CA HIS A 136 -13.84 -16.41 -12.86
C HIS A 136 -14.42 -16.08 -11.48
N ALA A 137 -15.04 -17.03 -10.77
CA ALA A 137 -15.46 -16.84 -9.39
C ALA A 137 -14.23 -16.81 -8.45
N ARG A 138 -14.27 -15.99 -7.41
CA ARG A 138 -13.20 -15.85 -6.40
C ARG A 138 -13.84 -15.74 -5.02
N PRO A 139 -13.23 -16.27 -3.95
CA PRO A 139 -13.78 -16.08 -2.61
C PRO A 139 -13.92 -14.58 -2.29
N VAL A 140 -15.01 -14.22 -1.61
CA VAL A 140 -15.18 -12.88 -1.04
C VAL A 140 -14.23 -12.72 0.14
N LEU A 141 -13.39 -11.68 0.12
CA LEU A 141 -12.41 -11.45 1.17
C LEU A 141 -12.86 -10.33 2.11
N GLY A 142 -12.85 -10.62 3.41
CA GLY A 142 -13.38 -9.77 4.46
C GLY A 142 -14.80 -10.16 4.88
N GLY A 143 -15.11 -9.97 6.17
CA GLY A 143 -16.44 -10.29 6.72
C GLY A 143 -16.66 -11.75 7.12
N SER A 144 -15.61 -12.59 7.06
CA SER A 144 -15.61 -13.97 7.55
C SER A 144 -14.32 -14.30 8.31
N THR A 145 -14.35 -15.35 9.13
CA THR A 145 -13.17 -15.91 9.79
C THR A 145 -12.32 -16.76 8.86
N GLU A 146 -12.93 -17.32 7.81
CA GLU A 146 -12.25 -18.13 6.81
C GLU A 146 -11.31 -17.27 5.95
N TYR A 147 -11.83 -16.14 5.45
CA TYR A 147 -11.12 -15.17 4.61
C TYR A 147 -11.17 -13.76 5.24
N PRO A 148 -10.47 -13.51 6.37
CA PRO A 148 -10.38 -12.17 6.93
C PRO A 148 -9.57 -11.27 6.00
N TYR A 149 -9.96 -10.00 5.89
CA TYR A 149 -9.27 -9.04 5.05
C TYR A 149 -9.59 -7.60 5.46
N PRO A 150 -8.69 -6.63 5.21
CA PRO A 150 -9.01 -5.22 5.27
C PRO A 150 -10.24 -4.87 4.41
N ARG A 151 -10.95 -3.80 4.79
CA ARG A 151 -12.04 -3.26 3.95
C ARG A 151 -11.47 -2.33 2.88
N ARG A 152 -12.20 -2.22 1.78
CA ARG A 152 -11.94 -1.27 0.69
C ARG A 152 -13.02 -0.19 0.62
N GLY A 153 -12.83 0.80 -0.24
CA GLY A 153 -13.85 1.81 -0.53
C GLY A 153 -15.09 1.23 -1.20
N ARG A 154 -16.28 1.47 -0.63
CA ARG A 154 -17.57 1.10 -1.20
C ARG A 154 -17.77 1.77 -2.57
N THR A 155 -18.37 1.03 -3.50
CA THR A 155 -18.72 1.53 -4.84
C THR A 155 -20.22 1.39 -5.13
N GLY A 156 -20.88 0.39 -4.55
CA GLY A 156 -22.33 0.26 -4.56
C GLY A 156 -22.94 -0.13 -5.92
N ARG A 157 -22.14 -0.66 -6.86
CA ARG A 157 -22.68 -1.20 -8.11
C ARG A 157 -23.63 -2.36 -7.81
N ALA A 158 -24.50 -2.66 -8.77
CA ALA A 158 -25.45 -3.75 -8.65
C ALA A 158 -24.73 -5.09 -8.37
N PRO A 159 -25.37 -6.05 -7.68
CA PRO A 159 -24.82 -7.39 -7.56
C PRO A 159 -24.65 -8.08 -8.93
N ALA A 160 -23.76 -9.06 -9.00
CA ALA A 160 -23.63 -9.93 -10.17
C ALA A 160 -24.93 -10.71 -10.40
N LYS A 161 -25.24 -11.04 -11.66
CA LYS A 161 -26.50 -11.71 -12.02
C LYS A 161 -26.55 -13.16 -11.52
N SER A 162 -25.40 -13.82 -11.54
CA SER A 162 -25.23 -15.23 -11.19
C SER A 162 -25.15 -15.49 -9.69
N ASP A 163 -24.57 -14.57 -8.91
CA ASP A 163 -24.48 -14.69 -7.45
C ASP A 163 -24.51 -13.29 -6.79
N PRO A 164 -25.54 -12.98 -5.98
CA PRO A 164 -25.71 -11.67 -5.36
C PRO A 164 -24.67 -11.34 -4.28
N LYS A 165 -23.83 -12.29 -3.87
CA LYS A 165 -22.70 -12.02 -2.97
C LYS A 165 -21.61 -11.17 -3.62
N TYR A 166 -21.54 -11.19 -4.95
CA TYR A 166 -20.53 -10.48 -5.73
C TYR A 166 -21.06 -9.14 -6.21
N GLU A 167 -20.21 -8.12 -6.19
CA GLU A 167 -20.51 -6.87 -6.87
C GLU A 167 -20.21 -7.03 -8.37
N SER A 168 -21.08 -6.50 -9.22
CA SER A 168 -20.88 -6.53 -10.67
C SER A 168 -19.60 -5.79 -11.08
N ARG A 169 -19.01 -6.28 -12.18
CA ARG A 169 -17.76 -5.77 -12.74
C ARG A 169 -18.03 -4.72 -13.82
N LEU A 170 -17.13 -3.74 -13.93
CA LEU A 170 -17.11 -2.84 -15.08
C LEU A 170 -16.50 -3.56 -16.28
N ASN A 171 -16.91 -3.13 -17.49
CA ASN A 171 -16.20 -3.53 -18.71
C ASN A 171 -14.80 -2.91 -18.71
N LEU A 172 -13.82 -3.55 -19.35
CA LEU A 172 -12.42 -3.11 -19.39
C LEU A 172 -12.29 -1.67 -19.88
N ALA A 173 -13.04 -1.29 -20.92
CA ALA A 173 -13.09 0.08 -21.46
C ALA A 173 -13.61 1.13 -20.47
N LEU A 174 -14.29 0.71 -19.40
CA LEU A 174 -14.81 1.57 -18.33
C LEU A 174 -14.04 1.41 -17.02
N SER A 175 -12.91 0.69 -16.99
CA SER A 175 -12.15 0.43 -15.75
C SER A 175 -11.69 1.72 -15.06
N LEU A 176 -11.39 2.77 -15.83
CA LEU A 176 -11.00 4.09 -15.32
C LEU A 176 -12.15 4.86 -14.65
N ASN A 177 -13.39 4.37 -14.82
CA ASN A 177 -14.60 4.94 -14.23
C ASN A 177 -15.00 4.24 -12.93
N ILE A 178 -14.15 3.36 -12.37
CA ILE A 178 -14.43 2.82 -11.05
C ILE A 178 -14.49 3.96 -10.03
N TYR A 179 -15.55 3.94 -9.23
CA TYR A 179 -15.79 4.97 -8.24
C TYR A 179 -14.68 4.98 -7.17
N VAL A 180 -14.23 6.20 -6.90
CA VAL A 180 -13.62 6.63 -5.64
C VAL A 180 -14.16 8.01 -5.33
N PRO A 181 -14.16 8.47 -4.06
CA PRO A 181 -14.55 9.83 -3.71
C PRO A 181 -13.86 10.84 -4.63
N ARG A 182 -14.62 11.81 -5.15
CA ARG A 182 -14.20 12.60 -6.33
C ARG A 182 -12.80 13.23 -6.21
N ASP A 183 -12.45 13.69 -5.02
CA ASP A 183 -11.20 14.38 -4.74
C ASP A 183 -10.00 13.42 -4.54
N GLU A 184 -10.23 12.10 -4.44
CA GLU A 184 -9.19 11.05 -4.41
C GLU A 184 -8.71 10.66 -5.80
N ARG A 185 -9.46 11.00 -6.87
CA ARG A 185 -9.08 10.67 -8.25
C ARG A 185 -7.78 11.39 -8.63
N PHE A 186 -6.88 10.69 -9.32
CA PHE A 186 -5.63 11.27 -9.79
C PHE A 186 -5.83 12.56 -10.57
N GLY A 187 -4.88 13.48 -10.41
CA GLY A 187 -4.68 14.55 -11.40
C GLY A 187 -4.21 13.98 -12.75
N HIS A 188 -4.36 14.77 -13.81
CA HIS A 188 -4.11 14.34 -15.20
C HIS A 188 -2.70 13.76 -15.46
N LEU A 189 -1.65 14.35 -14.86
CA LEU A 189 -0.26 13.89 -15.07
C LEU A 189 -0.01 12.48 -14.53
N LYS A 190 -0.43 12.22 -13.28
CA LYS A 190 -0.25 10.90 -12.65
C LYS A 190 -1.10 9.83 -13.33
N LEU A 191 -2.26 10.20 -13.86
CA LEU A 191 -3.07 9.30 -14.68
C LEU A 191 -2.32 8.92 -15.97
N ALA A 192 -1.74 9.87 -16.71
CA ALA A 192 -0.98 9.57 -17.93
C ALA A 192 0.18 8.59 -17.69
N ASP A 193 0.97 8.81 -16.63
CA ASP A 193 2.06 7.89 -16.25
C ASP A 193 1.53 6.49 -15.93
N PHE A 194 0.49 6.39 -15.11
CA PHE A 194 -0.15 5.11 -14.79
C PHE A 194 -0.67 4.40 -16.04
N LEU A 195 -1.33 5.13 -16.94
CA LEU A 195 -1.88 4.60 -18.18
C LEU A 195 -0.76 4.04 -19.08
N SER A 196 0.36 4.75 -19.23
CA SER A 196 1.50 4.29 -20.03
C SER A 196 2.03 2.93 -19.55
N TYR A 197 2.25 2.77 -18.23
CA TYR A 197 2.75 1.51 -17.66
C TYR A 197 1.70 0.39 -17.61
N ALA A 198 0.45 0.71 -17.30
CA ALA A 198 -0.65 -0.26 -17.33
C ALA A 198 -0.82 -0.86 -18.73
N LEU A 199 -0.62 -0.07 -19.79
CA LEU A 199 -0.71 -0.53 -21.17
C LEU A 199 0.45 -1.43 -21.58
N LYS A 200 1.69 -1.09 -21.20
CA LYS A 200 2.84 -1.99 -21.39
C LYS A 200 2.61 -3.35 -20.72
N SER A 201 1.88 -3.37 -19.60
CA SER A 201 1.50 -4.59 -18.87
C SER A 201 0.35 -5.36 -19.54
N ILE A 202 -0.64 -4.67 -20.14
CA ILE A 202 -1.75 -5.28 -20.89
C ILE A 202 -1.23 -6.09 -22.09
N VAL A 203 -0.16 -5.63 -22.73
CA VAL A 203 0.49 -6.32 -23.86
C VAL A 203 0.99 -7.72 -23.46
N GLN A 204 1.42 -7.91 -22.21
CA GLN A 204 1.85 -9.22 -21.69
C GLN A 204 0.69 -10.22 -21.52
N VAL A 205 -0.56 -9.74 -21.50
CA VAL A 205 -1.78 -10.58 -21.40
C VAL A 205 -2.25 -11.04 -22.79
N LEU A 206 -1.77 -10.41 -23.87
CA LEU A 206 -2.13 -10.71 -25.26
C LEU A 206 -1.32 -11.89 -25.84
N LYS A 207 -1.31 -13.00 -25.10
CA LYS A 207 -0.55 -14.22 -25.36
C LYS A 207 -0.59 -14.78 -26.80
N PRO A 208 -1.73 -14.75 -27.54
CA PRO A 208 -1.81 -15.37 -28.88
C PRO A 208 -1.13 -14.58 -30.01
N GLU A 209 -0.90 -13.28 -29.85
CA GLU A 209 -0.47 -12.40 -30.96
C GLU A 209 1.05 -12.18 -30.99
N PHE A 210 1.78 -12.64 -29.96
CA PHE A 210 3.25 -12.60 -29.87
C PHE A 210 3.92 -13.87 -30.41
N GLU A 211 3.14 -14.79 -30.99
CA GLU A 211 3.58 -16.09 -31.51
C GLU A 211 4.66 -16.00 -32.60
N SER A 212 4.85 -14.83 -33.23
CA SER A 212 5.73 -14.64 -34.39
C SER A 212 7.08 -13.95 -34.11
N ILE A 213 7.42 -13.59 -32.87
CA ILE A 213 8.64 -12.79 -32.57
C ILE A 213 9.85 -13.66 -32.18
N PHE A 214 9.63 -14.91 -31.74
CA PHE A 214 10.71 -15.77 -31.24
C PHE A 214 11.09 -16.85 -32.26
N ASP A 215 12.38 -16.90 -32.61
CA ASP A 215 12.88 -17.58 -33.82
C ASP A 215 13.05 -19.11 -33.68
N LYS A 216 13.30 -19.68 -32.48
CA LYS A 216 13.58 -21.13 -32.32
C LYS A 216 12.59 -21.89 -31.46
N THR A 217 12.12 -21.31 -30.36
CA THR A 217 11.06 -21.88 -29.52
C THR A 217 9.85 -20.95 -29.55
N PRO A 218 8.72 -21.35 -30.18
CA PRO A 218 7.55 -20.49 -30.23
C PRO A 218 7.10 -20.08 -28.82
N ASN A 219 7.03 -18.78 -28.57
CA ASN A 219 6.61 -18.15 -27.31
C ASN A 219 7.59 -18.20 -26.12
N GLU A 220 8.88 -18.48 -26.33
CA GLU A 220 9.88 -18.50 -25.25
C GLU A 220 11.15 -17.69 -25.58
N PHE A 221 11.85 -17.23 -24.54
CA PHE A 221 13.19 -16.66 -24.68
C PHE A 221 14.23 -17.79 -24.72
N ASP A 222 15.03 -17.84 -25.79
CA ASP A 222 16.06 -18.87 -25.95
C ASP A 222 17.40 -18.50 -25.28
N SER A 223 17.58 -17.24 -24.90
CA SER A 223 18.82 -16.74 -24.28
C SER A 223 18.60 -15.51 -23.40
N PHE A 224 19.54 -15.22 -22.50
CA PHE A 224 19.54 -13.96 -21.75
C PHE A 224 19.66 -12.73 -22.65
N GLU A 225 20.30 -12.87 -23.81
CA GLU A 225 20.39 -11.78 -24.79
C GLU A 225 19.01 -11.37 -25.31
N ASP A 226 18.10 -12.33 -25.48
CA ASP A 226 16.73 -12.03 -25.92
C ASP A 226 15.95 -11.23 -24.88
N VAL A 227 16.23 -11.44 -23.59
CA VAL A 227 15.68 -10.62 -22.49
C VAL A 227 16.31 -9.21 -22.50
N LEU A 228 17.62 -9.10 -22.75
CA LEU A 228 18.31 -7.80 -22.79
C LEU A 228 17.83 -6.90 -23.94
N LYS A 229 17.46 -7.48 -25.09
CA LYS A 229 16.90 -6.74 -26.24
C LYS A 229 15.65 -5.93 -25.91
N LEU A 230 14.88 -6.32 -24.89
CA LEU A 230 13.71 -5.56 -24.40
C LEU A 230 14.05 -4.12 -24.01
N TYR A 231 15.29 -3.88 -23.56
CA TYR A 231 15.76 -2.60 -23.05
C TYR A 231 16.62 -1.82 -24.05
N GLU A 232 17.30 -2.52 -24.97
CA GLU A 232 18.25 -1.89 -25.90
C GLU A 232 17.55 -1.42 -27.19
N GLY A 233 16.84 -2.33 -27.85
CA GLY A 233 16.21 -2.11 -29.16
C GLY A 233 14.67 -2.07 -29.15
N GLY A 234 14.05 -2.58 -28.08
CA GLY A 234 12.60 -2.77 -27.98
C GLY A 234 12.07 -3.85 -28.93
N LEU A 235 10.86 -4.35 -28.69
CA LEU A 235 10.21 -5.32 -29.58
C LEU A 235 9.41 -4.62 -30.70
N GLU A 236 9.34 -5.23 -31.87
CA GLU A 236 8.34 -4.85 -32.87
C GLU A 236 6.94 -5.23 -32.37
N VAL A 237 5.96 -4.36 -32.60
CA VAL A 237 4.57 -4.62 -32.18
C VAL A 237 3.85 -5.31 -33.34
N PRO A 238 3.37 -6.56 -33.19
CA PRO A 238 2.62 -7.25 -34.25
C PRO A 238 1.32 -6.49 -34.60
N GLU A 239 0.91 -6.51 -35.88
CA GLU A 239 -0.31 -5.82 -36.33
C GLU A 239 -1.58 -6.27 -35.59
N GLY A 240 -1.66 -7.56 -35.23
CA GLY A 240 -2.78 -8.11 -34.45
C GLY A 240 -2.86 -7.52 -33.03
N VAL A 241 -1.72 -7.28 -32.38
CA VAL A 241 -1.65 -6.58 -31.08
C VAL A 241 -2.17 -5.16 -31.21
N VAL A 242 -1.77 -4.42 -32.26
CA VAL A 242 -2.25 -3.05 -32.52
C VAL A 242 -3.78 -3.00 -32.64
N LYS A 243 -4.39 -3.98 -33.30
CA LYS A 243 -5.84 -4.08 -33.44
C LYS A 243 -6.54 -4.33 -32.11
N VAL A 244 -6.06 -5.30 -31.32
CA VAL A 244 -6.65 -5.63 -30.01
C VAL A 244 -6.58 -4.44 -29.05
N ILE A 245 -5.44 -3.75 -29.02
CA ILE A 245 -5.28 -2.53 -28.22
C ILE A 245 -6.32 -1.49 -28.66
N ARG A 246 -6.42 -1.18 -29.97
CA ARG A 246 -7.39 -0.19 -30.47
C ARG A 246 -8.83 -0.50 -30.07
N ASP A 247 -9.22 -1.77 -30.07
CA ASP A 247 -10.60 -2.19 -29.87
C ASP A 247 -11.00 -2.28 -28.39
N ASN A 248 -10.04 -2.44 -27.47
CA ASN A 248 -10.32 -2.75 -26.05
C ASN A 248 -9.77 -1.72 -25.05
N VAL A 249 -8.92 -0.80 -25.51
CA VAL A 249 -8.26 0.19 -24.65
C VAL A 249 -8.93 1.57 -24.81
N PRO A 250 -9.20 2.28 -23.70
CA PRO A 250 -9.68 3.67 -23.73
C PRO A 250 -8.84 4.60 -24.61
N LEU A 251 -9.47 5.61 -25.22
CA LEU A 251 -8.78 6.52 -26.16
C LEU A 251 -7.67 7.34 -25.49
N GLU A 252 -7.84 7.68 -24.22
CA GLU A 252 -6.85 8.38 -23.39
C GLU A 252 -5.58 7.54 -23.22
N MET A 253 -5.74 6.23 -23.09
CA MET A 253 -4.64 5.27 -23.00
C MET A 253 -3.94 5.11 -24.35
N LEU A 254 -4.68 5.02 -25.46
CA LEU A 254 -4.11 4.90 -26.81
C LEU A 254 -3.14 6.03 -27.18
N LYS A 255 -3.38 7.26 -26.70
CA LYS A 255 -2.49 8.40 -26.97
C LYS A 255 -1.08 8.23 -26.37
N GLU A 256 -0.97 7.52 -25.25
CA GLU A 256 0.32 7.22 -24.61
C GLU A 256 1.07 6.06 -25.29
N ILE A 257 0.39 5.25 -26.10
CA ILE A 257 0.98 4.15 -26.88
C ILE A 257 1.70 4.69 -28.12
N PHE A 258 1.05 5.63 -28.82
CA PHE A 258 1.52 6.20 -30.07
C PHE A 258 2.08 7.61 -29.85
N ARG A 259 2.96 7.76 -28.86
CA ARG A 259 3.63 9.04 -28.63
C ARG A 259 4.41 9.42 -29.89
N THR A 260 4.28 10.68 -30.28
CA THR A 260 4.85 11.22 -31.53
C THR A 260 6.35 11.54 -31.41
N ASP A 261 6.98 11.22 -30.28
CA ASP A 261 8.40 11.47 -29.97
C ASP A 261 9.36 10.41 -30.54
N GLY A 262 8.84 9.35 -31.16
CA GLY A 262 9.63 8.36 -31.90
C GLY A 262 10.17 7.22 -31.03
N GLU A 263 9.78 7.11 -29.76
CA GLU A 263 10.10 5.94 -28.95
C GLU A 263 9.28 4.72 -29.40
N ARG A 264 9.95 3.56 -29.53
CA ARG A 264 9.26 2.28 -29.80
C ARG A 264 8.42 1.90 -28.58
N PHE A 265 7.12 1.67 -28.77
CA PHE A 265 6.15 1.36 -27.71
C PHE A 265 6.60 0.24 -26.74
N LEU A 266 7.32 -0.78 -27.24
CA LEU A 266 7.85 -1.91 -26.45
C LEU A 266 9.35 -1.81 -26.13
N LYS A 267 9.94 -0.61 -26.13
CA LYS A 267 11.24 -0.38 -25.50
C LYS A 267 11.03 -0.05 -24.02
N PHE A 268 11.58 -0.87 -23.15
CA PHE A 268 11.55 -0.66 -21.71
C PHE A 268 12.77 0.17 -21.25
N PRO A 269 12.63 0.99 -20.19
CA PRO A 269 13.79 1.66 -19.61
C PRO A 269 14.78 0.62 -19.08
N LEU A 270 16.08 0.87 -19.23
CA LEU A 270 17.13 -0.02 -18.75
C LEU A 270 17.07 -0.13 -17.21
N PRO A 271 16.86 -1.34 -16.64
CA PRO A 271 16.83 -1.52 -15.20
C PRO A 271 18.17 -1.18 -14.56
N GLN A 272 18.14 -0.51 -13.41
CA GLN A 272 19.35 -0.07 -12.69
C GLN A 272 20.28 -1.24 -12.32
N VAL A 273 19.70 -2.40 -11.96
CA VAL A 273 20.46 -3.61 -11.58
C VAL A 273 21.35 -4.14 -12.71
N ILE A 274 21.06 -3.83 -13.97
CA ILE A 274 21.89 -4.22 -15.14
C ILE A 274 22.58 -3.03 -15.82
N ALA A 275 22.47 -1.82 -15.27
CA ALA A 275 22.96 -0.61 -15.92
C ALA A 275 24.50 -0.52 -15.95
N VAL A 276 25.17 -1.10 -14.95
CA VAL A 276 26.63 -1.12 -14.85
C VAL A 276 27.19 -2.47 -15.28
N ASP A 277 26.63 -3.56 -14.76
CA ASP A 277 27.01 -4.94 -15.10
C ASP A 277 25.75 -5.75 -15.43
N LYS A 278 25.68 -6.25 -16.67
CA LYS A 278 24.52 -7.01 -17.19
C LYS A 278 24.29 -8.35 -16.50
N PHE A 279 25.28 -8.87 -15.79
CA PHE A 279 25.26 -10.23 -15.22
C PHE A 279 25.50 -10.28 -13.71
N ALA A 280 25.72 -9.13 -13.04
CA ALA A 280 25.94 -9.08 -11.60
C ALA A 280 24.79 -9.70 -10.78
N TRP A 281 23.54 -9.63 -11.27
CA TRP A 281 22.37 -10.27 -10.65
C TRP A 281 22.52 -11.80 -10.47
N ARG A 282 23.46 -12.45 -11.18
CA ARG A 282 23.73 -13.89 -11.08
C ARG A 282 24.68 -14.26 -9.94
N THR A 283 25.38 -13.31 -9.36
CA THR A 283 26.35 -13.57 -8.29
C THR A 283 25.64 -13.97 -7.00
N ASP A 284 26.36 -14.61 -6.09
CA ASP A 284 25.83 -14.98 -4.78
C ASP A 284 25.77 -13.76 -3.85
N GLU A 285 26.71 -12.84 -4.05
CA GLU A 285 26.79 -11.55 -3.38
C GLU A 285 25.55 -10.71 -3.65
N GLU A 286 25.16 -10.53 -4.92
CA GLU A 286 24.00 -9.71 -5.27
C GLU A 286 22.69 -10.36 -4.80
N PHE A 287 22.58 -11.68 -4.98
CA PHE A 287 21.43 -12.46 -4.49
C PHE A 287 21.20 -12.29 -2.98
N ALA A 288 22.25 -12.29 -2.18
CA ALA A 288 22.14 -12.06 -0.73
C ALA A 288 21.96 -10.58 -0.38
N ARG A 289 22.65 -9.67 -1.08
CA ARG A 289 22.56 -8.21 -0.85
C ARG A 289 21.15 -7.68 -1.09
N GLU A 290 20.44 -8.18 -2.10
CA GLU A 290 19.06 -7.77 -2.37
C GLU A 290 18.09 -8.10 -1.23
N MET A 291 18.41 -9.05 -0.35
CA MET A 291 17.60 -9.33 0.85
C MET A 291 17.69 -8.22 1.91
N LEU A 292 18.69 -7.33 1.79
CA LEU A 292 18.90 -6.17 2.69
C LEU A 292 18.60 -4.83 2.01
N ALA A 293 18.75 -4.76 0.69
CA ALA A 293 18.73 -3.50 -0.06
C ALA A 293 18.04 -3.59 -1.43
N GLY A 294 17.38 -4.71 -1.72
CA GLY A 294 16.61 -4.93 -2.94
C GLY A 294 15.14 -4.53 -2.77
N ILE A 295 14.27 -5.19 -3.53
CA ILE A 295 12.84 -4.86 -3.57
C ILE A 295 12.06 -5.35 -2.34
N ASN A 296 12.52 -6.43 -1.68
CA ASN A 296 11.87 -7.03 -0.52
C ASN A 296 12.78 -7.12 0.71
N PRO A 297 13.32 -5.99 1.21
CA PRO A 297 14.33 -5.99 2.25
C PRO A 297 13.74 -6.16 3.65
N VAL A 298 12.59 -6.80 3.79
CA VAL A 298 11.81 -6.90 5.05
C VAL A 298 11.57 -8.34 5.49
N MET A 299 12.07 -9.33 4.76
CA MET A 299 11.78 -10.75 5.02
C MET A 299 12.88 -11.51 5.75
N ILE A 300 14.14 -11.10 5.61
CA ILE A 300 15.26 -11.80 6.25
C ILE A 300 15.15 -11.77 7.78
N ARG A 301 15.51 -12.89 8.42
CA ARG A 301 15.43 -13.09 9.88
C ARG A 301 16.71 -13.70 10.39
N SER A 302 17.02 -13.48 11.67
CA SER A 302 18.07 -14.26 12.34
C SER A 302 17.60 -15.71 12.52
N LEU A 303 18.49 -16.67 12.29
CA LEU A 303 18.23 -18.08 12.56
C LEU A 303 18.56 -18.39 14.02
N GLU A 304 17.54 -18.78 14.78
CA GLU A 304 17.66 -19.03 16.23
C GLU A 304 18.07 -20.47 16.55
N GLU A 305 17.74 -21.42 15.68
CA GLU A 305 18.04 -22.84 15.86
C GLU A 305 18.38 -23.53 14.54
N PHE A 306 19.18 -24.60 14.63
CA PHE A 306 19.59 -25.40 13.47
C PHE A 306 19.38 -26.90 13.72
N PRO A 307 18.78 -27.64 12.77
CA PRO A 307 18.24 -27.17 11.49
C PRO A 307 17.02 -26.25 11.67
N PRO A 308 16.64 -25.43 10.66
CA PRO A 308 15.47 -24.57 10.76
C PRO A 308 14.19 -25.38 11.02
N ALA A 309 13.39 -24.97 12.01
CA ALA A 309 12.13 -25.63 12.34
C ALA A 309 10.93 -24.99 11.62
N SER A 310 9.90 -25.81 11.37
CA SER A 310 8.57 -25.37 10.92
C SER A 310 7.62 -25.21 12.10
N LYS A 311 6.72 -24.23 12.01
CA LYS A 311 5.61 -23.98 12.96
C LYS A 311 4.29 -24.57 12.49
N LEU A 312 4.26 -25.23 11.33
CA LEU A 312 3.07 -25.90 10.81
C LEU A 312 2.65 -27.03 11.75
N ASP A 313 1.34 -27.22 11.93
CA ASP A 313 0.82 -28.31 12.77
C ASP A 313 1.21 -29.68 12.17
N PRO A 314 2.05 -30.48 12.86
CA PRO A 314 2.48 -31.77 12.35
C PRO A 314 1.34 -32.77 12.17
N LYS A 315 0.18 -32.56 12.82
CA LYS A 315 -1.01 -33.39 12.60
C LYS A 315 -1.67 -33.13 11.26
N VAL A 316 -1.50 -31.93 10.72
CA VAL A 316 -2.10 -31.50 9.45
C VAL A 316 -1.11 -31.65 8.30
N TYR A 317 0.16 -31.31 8.54
CA TYR A 317 1.19 -31.23 7.52
C TYR A 317 2.29 -32.29 7.65
N GLY A 318 2.19 -33.23 8.60
CA GLY A 318 3.18 -34.28 8.78
C GLY A 318 4.57 -33.78 9.19
N ASP A 319 5.62 -34.52 8.82
CA ASP A 319 7.00 -34.14 9.10
C ASP A 319 7.46 -32.98 8.21
N GLN A 320 7.77 -31.85 8.84
CA GLN A 320 8.23 -30.62 8.20
C GLN A 320 9.66 -30.26 8.63
N THR A 321 10.41 -31.24 9.15
CA THR A 321 11.81 -31.07 9.56
C THR A 321 12.65 -30.70 8.35
N SER A 322 13.44 -29.62 8.47
CA SER A 322 14.35 -29.22 7.41
C SER A 322 15.41 -30.29 7.17
N THR A 323 15.69 -30.53 5.89
CA THR A 323 16.68 -31.49 5.40
C THR A 323 18.08 -30.88 5.25
N ILE A 324 18.25 -29.59 5.60
CA ILE A 324 19.56 -28.95 5.63
C ILE A 324 20.37 -29.52 6.81
N THR A 325 21.36 -30.36 6.49
CA THR A 325 22.31 -30.89 7.46
C THR A 325 23.51 -29.97 7.69
N LYS A 326 24.29 -30.29 8.73
CA LYS A 326 25.51 -29.54 9.10
C LYS A 326 26.56 -29.57 8.00
N GLU A 327 26.71 -30.72 7.36
CA GLU A 327 27.69 -30.97 6.30
C GLU A 327 27.49 -30.03 5.09
N HIS A 328 26.25 -29.57 4.85
CA HIS A 328 25.97 -28.62 3.77
C HIS A 328 26.59 -27.24 4.02
N ILE A 329 26.74 -26.81 5.28
CA ILE A 329 27.05 -25.41 5.59
C ILE A 329 28.35 -25.19 6.37
N GLU A 330 28.82 -26.16 7.16
CA GLU A 330 29.96 -25.97 8.09
C GLU A 330 31.25 -25.52 7.40
N SER A 331 31.51 -26.01 6.18
CA SER A 331 32.70 -25.65 5.40
C SER A 331 32.75 -24.18 4.98
N ASN A 332 31.62 -23.46 5.06
CA ASN A 332 31.46 -22.10 4.56
C ASN A 332 31.28 -21.05 5.67
N LEU A 333 31.53 -21.40 6.94
CA LEU A 333 31.35 -20.52 8.12
C LEU A 333 32.64 -19.82 8.60
N GLU A 334 33.62 -19.63 7.71
CA GLU A 334 34.90 -18.95 8.03
C GLU A 334 35.65 -19.50 9.26
N GLY A 335 35.53 -20.82 9.47
CA GLY A 335 36.17 -21.56 10.57
C GLY A 335 35.37 -21.62 11.87
N HIS A 336 34.17 -21.03 11.92
CA HIS A 336 33.26 -21.13 13.06
C HIS A 336 32.40 -22.40 12.98
N THR A 337 31.98 -22.90 14.15
CA THR A 337 30.94 -23.93 14.26
C THR A 337 29.55 -23.33 14.13
N ILE A 338 28.55 -24.16 13.79
CA ILE A 338 27.14 -23.73 13.70
C ILE A 338 26.65 -23.11 15.02
N ASN A 339 27.01 -23.71 16.16
CA ASN A 339 26.60 -23.22 17.48
C ASN A 339 27.19 -21.84 17.78
N GLU A 340 28.46 -21.61 17.43
CA GLU A 340 29.10 -20.30 17.61
C GLU A 340 28.40 -19.23 16.77
N VAL A 341 28.12 -19.49 15.48
CA VAL A 341 27.48 -18.49 14.61
C VAL A 341 26.03 -18.22 14.99
N ILE A 342 25.30 -19.17 15.58
CA ILE A 342 23.95 -18.92 16.14
C ILE A 342 24.04 -18.03 17.38
N ILE A 343 24.94 -18.35 18.32
CA ILE A 343 25.12 -17.57 19.56
C ILE A 343 25.59 -16.14 19.23
N GLU A 344 26.49 -16.00 18.27
CA GLU A 344 26.98 -14.72 17.76
C GLU A 344 25.97 -14.01 16.84
N ARG A 345 24.84 -14.64 16.53
CA ARG A 345 23.78 -14.15 15.64
C ARG A 345 24.26 -13.76 14.24
N LYS A 346 25.15 -14.58 13.68
CA LYS A 346 25.70 -14.44 12.32
C LYS A 346 25.01 -15.35 11.29
N LEU A 347 24.06 -16.18 11.70
CA LEU A 347 23.30 -17.04 10.81
C LEU A 347 21.90 -16.46 10.61
N PHE A 348 21.49 -16.33 9.35
CA PHE A 348 20.23 -15.73 8.93
C PHE A 348 19.48 -16.66 7.98
N ILE A 349 18.18 -16.40 7.83
CA ILE A 349 17.29 -17.17 6.97
C ILE A 349 16.31 -16.26 6.24
N LEU A 350 16.11 -16.53 4.94
CA LEU A 350 14.94 -16.11 4.17
C LEU A 350 14.00 -17.32 4.11
N ASP A 351 12.92 -17.29 4.91
CA ASP A 351 12.02 -18.42 5.09
C ASP A 351 10.62 -18.14 4.52
N HIS A 352 10.29 -18.84 3.43
CA HIS A 352 8.96 -18.81 2.82
C HIS A 352 8.20 -20.13 2.98
N HIS A 353 8.79 -21.10 3.69
CA HIS A 353 8.28 -22.45 3.73
C HIS A 353 6.89 -22.53 4.38
N ASP A 354 6.77 -22.02 5.61
CA ASP A 354 5.53 -22.13 6.38
C ASP A 354 4.40 -21.32 5.77
N ALA A 355 4.73 -20.19 5.14
CA ALA A 355 3.75 -19.39 4.42
C ALA A 355 3.18 -20.16 3.22
N LEU A 356 4.03 -20.82 2.43
CA LEU A 356 3.64 -21.43 1.16
C LEU A 356 3.12 -22.86 1.27
N MET A 357 3.66 -23.68 2.15
CA MET A 357 3.33 -25.11 2.24
C MET A 357 1.81 -25.38 2.28
N PRO A 358 0.98 -24.62 3.04
CA PRO A 358 -0.47 -24.79 3.06
C PRO A 358 -1.18 -24.58 1.72
N TYR A 359 -0.58 -23.81 0.80
CA TYR A 359 -1.16 -23.46 -0.50
C TYR A 359 -0.45 -24.13 -1.68
N LEU A 360 0.73 -24.70 -1.45
CA LEU A 360 1.65 -25.12 -2.51
C LEU A 360 1.04 -26.18 -3.42
N ARG A 361 0.30 -27.16 -2.87
CA ARG A 361 -0.41 -28.17 -3.66
C ARG A 361 -1.41 -27.55 -4.63
N ARG A 362 -2.19 -26.57 -4.16
CA ARG A 362 -3.19 -25.87 -4.99
C ARG A 362 -2.50 -25.07 -6.08
N ILE A 363 -1.50 -24.27 -5.72
CA ILE A 363 -0.71 -23.48 -6.67
C ILE A 363 -0.11 -24.36 -7.77
N ASN A 364 0.52 -25.47 -7.39
CA ASN A 364 1.12 -26.42 -8.35
C ASN A 364 0.09 -27.20 -9.18
N SER A 365 -1.20 -27.15 -8.83
CA SER A 365 -2.28 -27.67 -9.67
C SER A 365 -2.64 -26.75 -10.84
N THR A 366 -2.09 -25.54 -10.89
CA THR A 366 -2.28 -24.59 -12.01
C THR A 366 -1.22 -24.81 -13.08
N SER A 367 -1.14 -23.90 -14.06
CA SER A 367 -0.07 -23.89 -15.05
C SER A 367 1.30 -23.55 -14.46
N THR A 368 1.36 -23.04 -13.22
CA THR A 368 2.61 -22.69 -12.53
C THR A 368 3.16 -23.87 -11.73
N LYS A 369 4.47 -23.87 -11.47
CA LYS A 369 5.15 -24.81 -10.59
C LYS A 369 6.15 -24.05 -9.73
N THR A 370 6.10 -24.27 -8.43
CA THR A 370 7.00 -23.62 -7.46
C THR A 370 7.27 -24.54 -6.27
N TYR A 371 8.10 -24.05 -5.35
CA TYR A 371 8.51 -24.73 -4.12
C TYR A 371 8.26 -23.82 -2.91
N ALA A 372 8.17 -24.42 -1.74
CA ALA A 372 8.36 -23.72 -0.47
C ALA A 372 9.88 -23.64 -0.23
N SER A 373 10.44 -22.43 -0.21
CA SER A 373 11.89 -22.24 -0.14
C SER A 373 12.37 -21.78 1.23
N ARG A 374 13.52 -22.31 1.68
CA ARG A 374 14.34 -21.72 2.75
C ARG A 374 15.74 -21.44 2.24
N THR A 375 16.29 -20.28 2.55
CA THR A 375 17.67 -19.92 2.18
C THR A 375 18.44 -19.55 3.44
N LEU A 376 19.54 -20.24 3.71
CA LEU A 376 20.44 -19.90 4.82
C LEU A 376 21.54 -18.95 4.37
N LEU A 377 21.84 -17.94 5.18
CA LEU A 377 22.85 -16.93 4.91
C LEU A 377 23.78 -16.74 6.10
N PHE A 378 25.06 -16.54 5.84
CA PHE A 378 26.07 -16.25 6.85
C PHE A 378 26.55 -14.81 6.74
N LEU A 379 26.61 -14.09 7.86
CA LEU A 379 27.23 -12.78 7.96
C LEU A 379 28.74 -12.93 8.12
N GLN A 380 29.44 -12.57 7.07
CA GLN A 380 30.89 -12.66 6.96
C GLN A 380 31.61 -11.57 7.76
N LYS A 381 32.91 -11.76 8.02
CA LYS A 381 33.74 -10.76 8.73
C LYS A 381 33.85 -9.41 8.03
N ASN A 382 33.67 -9.38 6.71
CA ASN A 382 33.68 -8.14 5.92
C ASN A 382 32.32 -7.39 5.95
N GLY A 383 31.31 -7.92 6.66
CA GLY A 383 29.98 -7.32 6.78
C GLY A 383 28.97 -7.74 5.71
N THR A 384 29.35 -8.55 4.72
CA THR A 384 28.42 -9.02 3.67
C THR A 384 27.74 -10.33 4.03
N LEU A 385 26.56 -10.57 3.45
CA LEU A 385 25.87 -11.85 3.55
C LEU A 385 26.35 -12.81 2.44
N LYS A 386 26.62 -14.06 2.82
CA LYS A 386 26.94 -15.16 1.92
C LYS A 386 25.83 -16.21 1.98
N PRO A 387 25.18 -16.57 0.85
CA PRO A 387 24.24 -17.68 0.84
C PRO A 387 24.98 -19.01 1.05
N LEU A 388 24.42 -19.89 1.87
CA LEU A 388 25.02 -21.17 2.26
C LEU A 388 24.30 -22.37 1.67
N ALA A 389 22.97 -22.34 1.68
CA ALA A 389 22.14 -23.44 1.21
C ALA A 389 20.74 -22.93 0.86
N ILE A 390 20.11 -23.58 -0.12
CA ILE A 390 18.70 -23.40 -0.47
C ILE A 390 18.01 -24.76 -0.33
N GLU A 391 16.98 -24.83 0.49
CA GLU A 391 16.07 -25.97 0.56
C GLU A 391 14.81 -25.66 -0.26
N LEU A 392 14.50 -26.53 -1.22
CA LEU A 392 13.27 -26.48 -2.01
C LEU A 392 12.37 -27.64 -1.61
N SER A 393 11.25 -27.31 -0.98
CA SER A 393 10.30 -28.26 -0.39
C SER A 393 9.02 -28.35 -1.21
N LEU A 394 8.48 -29.56 -1.34
CA LEU A 394 7.16 -29.84 -1.91
C LEU A 394 6.29 -30.57 -0.87
N PRO A 395 4.96 -30.42 -0.91
CA PRO A 395 4.09 -31.29 -0.14
C PRO A 395 4.22 -32.72 -0.66
N HIS A 396 4.16 -33.71 0.23
CA HIS A 396 4.24 -35.12 -0.14
C HIS A 396 3.15 -35.50 -1.17
N PRO A 397 3.45 -36.26 -2.26
CA PRO A 397 2.50 -36.50 -3.34
C PRO A 397 1.19 -37.14 -2.89
N GLU A 398 1.24 -38.02 -1.87
CA GLU A 398 0.08 -38.74 -1.32
C GLU A 398 -0.84 -37.90 -0.41
N GLY A 399 -0.42 -36.70 0.00
CA GLY A 399 -1.22 -35.81 0.85
C GLY A 399 -0.37 -34.98 1.79
N ASP A 400 -0.89 -33.82 2.21
CA ASP A 400 -0.14 -32.86 3.04
C ASP A 400 0.21 -33.44 4.41
N GLN A 401 -0.62 -34.34 4.95
CA GLN A 401 -0.40 -35.02 6.23
C GLN A 401 0.84 -35.92 6.27
N HIS A 402 1.47 -36.19 5.13
CA HIS A 402 2.65 -37.06 5.03
C HIS A 402 3.98 -36.30 5.06
N GLY A 403 3.97 -34.97 5.27
CA GLY A 403 5.20 -34.19 5.38
C GLY A 403 5.61 -33.48 4.10
N ALA A 404 6.81 -32.90 4.16
CA ALA A 404 7.49 -32.30 3.02
C ALA A 404 8.49 -33.27 2.38
N ILE A 405 8.64 -33.18 1.07
CA ILE A 405 9.78 -33.75 0.34
C ILE A 405 10.67 -32.61 -0.12
N SER A 406 11.90 -32.61 0.37
CA SER A 406 12.83 -31.50 0.19
C SER A 406 14.08 -31.92 -0.56
N LYS A 407 14.67 -30.97 -1.27
CA LYS A 407 16.02 -31.07 -1.84
C LYS A 407 16.83 -29.85 -1.41
N VAL A 408 18.08 -30.09 -1.02
CA VAL A 408 19.02 -29.04 -0.64
C VAL A 408 20.02 -28.82 -1.75
N PHE A 409 20.26 -27.55 -2.07
CA PHE A 409 21.25 -27.09 -3.03
C PHE A 409 22.24 -26.19 -2.30
N VAL A 410 23.53 -26.33 -2.61
CA VAL A 410 24.62 -25.53 -2.04
C VAL A 410 25.35 -24.78 -3.16
N PRO A 411 26.01 -23.66 -2.86
CA PRO A 411 26.81 -22.93 -3.83
C PRO A 411 27.88 -23.81 -4.50
N GLU A 412 27.92 -23.79 -5.82
CA GLU A 412 28.91 -24.50 -6.64
C GLU A 412 29.36 -23.61 -7.80
N GLU A 413 30.64 -23.61 -8.13
CA GLU A 413 31.21 -22.70 -9.15
C GLU A 413 31.19 -23.27 -10.57
N LYS A 414 31.14 -24.60 -10.70
CA LYS A 414 31.33 -25.29 -11.98
C LYS A 414 30.33 -26.42 -12.17
N GLY A 415 30.26 -26.93 -13.40
CA GLY A 415 29.48 -28.12 -13.72
C GLY A 415 27.97 -27.89 -13.74
N VAL A 416 27.24 -29.01 -13.73
CA VAL A 416 25.77 -29.02 -13.71
C VAL A 416 25.26 -28.51 -12.36
N GLU A 417 26.03 -28.70 -11.31
CA GLU A 417 25.75 -28.29 -9.94
C GLU A 417 25.66 -26.76 -9.83
N ASN A 418 26.54 -25.99 -10.49
CA ASN A 418 26.40 -24.54 -10.60
C ASN A 418 25.09 -24.13 -11.27
N SER A 419 24.68 -24.84 -12.32
CA SER A 419 23.42 -24.55 -13.02
C SER A 419 22.20 -24.87 -12.13
N LEU A 420 22.25 -25.97 -11.37
CA LEU A 420 21.24 -26.32 -10.37
C LEU A 420 21.17 -25.27 -9.24
N TRP A 421 22.31 -24.77 -8.78
CA TRP A 421 22.38 -23.68 -7.80
C TRP A 421 21.73 -22.39 -8.34
N GLN A 422 22.05 -22.00 -9.56
CA GLN A 422 21.44 -20.82 -10.21
C GLN A 422 19.92 -20.99 -10.38
N LEU A 423 19.46 -22.20 -10.73
CA LEU A 423 18.02 -22.51 -10.77
C LEU A 423 17.38 -22.44 -9.39
N ALA A 424 18.04 -22.93 -8.33
CA ALA A 424 17.55 -22.84 -6.97
C ALA A 424 17.40 -21.38 -6.51
N LYS A 425 18.39 -20.51 -6.80
CA LYS A 425 18.28 -19.07 -6.60
C LYS A 425 17.12 -18.45 -7.40
N GLY A 426 16.94 -18.90 -8.65
CA GLY A 426 15.80 -18.50 -9.48
C GLY A 426 14.45 -18.83 -8.83
N TYR A 427 14.28 -20.03 -8.28
CA TYR A 427 13.06 -20.40 -7.54
C TYR A 427 12.86 -19.55 -6.28
N VAL A 428 13.93 -19.27 -5.52
CA VAL A 428 13.85 -18.33 -4.38
C VAL A 428 13.41 -16.95 -4.85
N GLY A 429 13.96 -16.44 -5.95
CA GLY A 429 13.57 -15.14 -6.53
C GLY A 429 12.11 -15.11 -6.99
N VAL A 430 11.60 -16.19 -7.61
CA VAL A 430 10.18 -16.31 -7.98
C VAL A 430 9.29 -16.26 -6.75
N VAL A 431 9.64 -17.01 -5.71
CA VAL A 431 8.91 -17.07 -4.45
C VAL A 431 8.92 -15.71 -3.74
N ASP A 432 10.10 -15.12 -3.55
CA ASP A 432 10.27 -13.85 -2.84
C ASP A 432 9.59 -12.70 -3.59
N SER A 433 9.69 -12.66 -4.92
CA SER A 433 9.01 -11.64 -5.74
C SER A 433 7.48 -11.74 -5.64
N GLY A 434 6.92 -12.96 -5.68
CA GLY A 434 5.48 -13.15 -5.51
C GLY A 434 5.00 -12.82 -4.09
N TYR A 435 5.79 -13.18 -3.07
CA TYR A 435 5.51 -12.81 -1.68
C TYR A 435 5.58 -11.29 -1.50
N HIS A 436 6.62 -10.64 -2.02
CA HIS A 436 6.77 -9.20 -2.04
C HIS A 436 5.54 -8.52 -2.64
N GLN A 437 5.16 -8.88 -3.87
CA GLN A 437 4.07 -8.20 -4.57
C GLN A 437 2.73 -8.33 -3.83
N LEU A 438 2.43 -9.51 -3.29
CA LEU A 438 1.15 -9.78 -2.64
C LEU A 438 1.08 -9.32 -1.19
N ILE A 439 2.18 -9.49 -0.45
CA ILE A 439 2.19 -9.41 1.01
C ILE A 439 2.90 -8.14 1.45
N SER A 440 4.22 -8.04 1.23
CA SER A 440 5.01 -6.87 1.65
C SER A 440 4.52 -5.57 1.00
N HIS A 441 4.11 -5.64 -0.26
CA HIS A 441 3.62 -4.51 -1.04
C HIS A 441 2.10 -4.39 -0.93
N TRP A 442 1.31 -5.24 -1.61
CA TRP A 442 -0.14 -5.07 -1.68
C TRP A 442 -0.83 -5.15 -0.31
N LEU A 443 -0.63 -6.20 0.47
CA LEU A 443 -1.34 -6.36 1.74
C LEU A 443 -0.86 -5.33 2.77
N HIS A 444 0.44 -5.29 3.08
CA HIS A 444 1.02 -4.50 4.17
C HIS A 444 1.12 -3.00 3.88
N THR A 445 0.88 -2.55 2.65
CA THR A 445 0.78 -1.12 2.33
C THR A 445 -0.60 -0.77 1.77
N HIS A 446 -0.93 -1.18 0.55
CA HIS A 446 -2.15 -0.78 -0.15
C HIS A 446 -3.43 -1.16 0.58
N ALA A 447 -3.61 -2.43 0.94
CA ALA A 447 -4.87 -2.92 1.49
C ALA A 447 -5.08 -2.50 2.94
N VAL A 448 -4.05 -2.56 3.80
CA VAL A 448 -4.18 -2.20 5.22
C VAL A 448 -4.33 -0.69 5.45
N ILE A 449 -3.82 0.17 4.55
CA ILE A 449 -3.93 1.62 4.74
C ILE A 449 -5.31 2.17 4.33
N GLU A 450 -5.97 1.58 3.32
CA GLU A 450 -7.25 2.08 2.78
C GLU A 450 -8.35 2.25 3.86
N PRO A 451 -8.54 1.33 4.83
CA PRO A 451 -9.46 1.53 5.96
C PRO A 451 -9.21 2.81 6.77
N PHE A 452 -7.95 3.21 6.96
CA PHE A 452 -7.59 4.43 7.70
C PHE A 452 -7.93 5.70 6.91
N ILE A 453 -7.80 5.66 5.58
CA ILE A 453 -8.22 6.76 4.70
C ILE A 453 -9.72 6.98 4.81
N ILE A 454 -10.48 5.88 4.71
CA ILE A 454 -11.95 5.89 4.83
C ILE A 454 -12.35 6.40 6.23
N ALA A 455 -11.74 5.87 7.30
CA ALA A 455 -12.04 6.29 8.67
C ALA A 455 -11.74 7.77 8.91
N THR A 456 -10.60 8.25 8.43
CA THR A 456 -10.17 9.64 8.60
C THR A 456 -11.17 10.60 7.97
N ASN A 457 -11.57 10.37 6.72
CA ASN A 457 -12.54 11.23 6.03
C ASN A 457 -13.97 11.13 6.61
N ARG A 458 -14.35 9.97 7.16
CA ARG A 458 -15.69 9.76 7.78
C ARG A 458 -15.85 10.38 9.16
N GLN A 459 -14.76 10.48 9.93
CA GLN A 459 -14.82 10.77 11.37
C GLN A 459 -14.08 12.05 11.77
N LEU A 460 -13.11 12.50 10.98
CA LEU A 460 -12.32 13.69 11.29
C LEU A 460 -12.63 14.78 10.28
N SER A 461 -13.27 15.86 10.74
CA SER A 461 -13.49 17.05 9.91
C SER A 461 -12.16 17.60 9.38
N VAL A 462 -12.19 18.26 8.23
CA VAL A 462 -11.03 18.99 7.68
C VAL A 462 -10.42 20.03 8.65
N LEU A 463 -11.20 20.47 9.63
CA LEU A 463 -10.77 21.34 10.73
C LEU A 463 -9.93 20.61 11.79
N HIS A 464 -10.00 19.29 11.86
CA HIS A 464 -9.38 18.48 12.91
C HIS A 464 -7.85 18.42 12.74
N PRO A 465 -7.06 18.61 13.82
CA PRO A 465 -5.59 18.58 13.73
C PRO A 465 -5.06 17.25 13.18
N ILE A 466 -5.62 16.11 13.63
CA ILE A 466 -5.23 14.78 13.15
C ILE A 466 -5.60 14.54 11.68
N TYR A 467 -6.71 15.12 11.19
CA TYR A 467 -7.02 15.07 9.75
C TYR A 467 -5.90 15.74 8.95
N LYS A 468 -5.54 16.97 9.33
CA LYS A 468 -4.49 17.75 8.65
C LYS A 468 -3.13 17.08 8.71
N LEU A 469 -2.86 16.34 9.78
CA LEU A 469 -1.64 15.54 9.93
C LEU A 469 -1.63 14.34 8.98
N LEU A 470 -2.71 13.56 8.94
CA LEU A 470 -2.72 12.26 8.26
C LEU A 470 -3.03 12.36 6.75
N HIS A 471 -3.94 13.26 6.37
CA HIS A 471 -4.43 13.37 5.00
C HIS A 471 -3.34 13.44 3.92
N PRO A 472 -2.23 14.19 4.07
CA PRO A 472 -1.17 14.21 3.06
C PRO A 472 -0.56 12.84 2.75
N HIS A 473 -0.60 11.91 3.70
CA HIS A 473 -0.04 10.56 3.58
C HIS A 473 -0.97 9.56 2.87
N TYR A 474 -2.20 9.97 2.56
CA TYR A 474 -3.21 9.11 1.91
C TYR A 474 -3.37 9.35 0.42
N ARG A 475 -2.70 10.41 -0.07
CA ARG A 475 -2.85 10.91 -1.42
C ARG A 475 -2.72 9.77 -2.43
N ASP A 476 -3.71 9.69 -3.32
CA ASP A 476 -3.77 8.78 -4.47
C ASP A 476 -4.00 7.29 -4.12
N THR A 477 -3.98 6.87 -2.85
CA THR A 477 -4.07 5.45 -2.48
C THR A 477 -5.42 4.82 -2.80
N MET A 478 -6.54 5.49 -2.51
CA MET A 478 -7.86 4.93 -2.84
C MET A 478 -8.04 4.73 -4.35
N ASN A 479 -7.55 5.68 -5.16
CA ASN A 479 -7.67 5.61 -6.61
C ASN A 479 -6.80 4.50 -7.21
N ILE A 480 -5.54 4.36 -6.78
CA ILE A 480 -4.70 3.25 -7.26
C ILE A 480 -5.26 1.90 -6.81
N ASN A 481 -5.81 1.79 -5.60
CA ASN A 481 -6.41 0.56 -5.11
C ASN A 481 -7.66 0.18 -5.92
N ALA A 482 -8.53 1.15 -6.22
CA ALA A 482 -9.72 0.90 -7.03
C ALA A 482 -9.37 0.44 -8.46
N LEU A 483 -8.37 1.06 -9.08
CA LEU A 483 -7.84 0.62 -10.38
C LEU A 483 -7.20 -0.77 -10.28
N GLY A 484 -6.40 -1.02 -9.23
CA GLY A 484 -5.81 -2.33 -8.95
C GLY A 484 -6.86 -3.43 -8.82
N ARG A 485 -7.99 -3.16 -8.14
CA ARG A 485 -9.13 -4.08 -8.10
C ARG A 485 -9.74 -4.34 -9.47
N GLN A 486 -9.68 -3.39 -10.42
CA GLN A 486 -10.24 -3.58 -11.76
C GLN A 486 -9.31 -4.32 -12.72
N ILE A 487 -7.99 -4.11 -12.67
CA ILE A 487 -7.10 -4.61 -13.73
C ILE A 487 -5.94 -5.48 -13.23
N LEU A 488 -5.58 -5.37 -11.95
CA LEU A 488 -4.38 -6.02 -11.40
C LEU A 488 -4.75 -7.30 -10.66
N ILE A 489 -5.55 -7.18 -9.60
CA ILE A 489 -5.80 -8.28 -8.63
C ILE A 489 -7.16 -8.99 -8.82
N ASN A 490 -7.88 -8.67 -9.88
CA ASN A 490 -9.13 -9.35 -10.23
C ASN A 490 -8.88 -10.74 -10.83
N ALA A 491 -9.95 -11.53 -10.93
CA ALA A 491 -9.93 -12.79 -11.67
C ALA A 491 -9.46 -12.57 -13.12
N GLY A 492 -8.35 -13.21 -13.49
CA GLY A 492 -7.69 -13.05 -14.79
C GLY A 492 -6.99 -11.70 -15.00
N GLY A 493 -6.80 -10.90 -13.94
CA GLY A 493 -6.02 -9.67 -13.96
C GLY A 493 -4.52 -9.92 -14.05
N ALA A 494 -3.74 -8.85 -14.21
CA ALA A 494 -2.29 -8.92 -14.45
C ALA A 494 -1.54 -9.73 -13.38
N LEU A 495 -1.94 -9.63 -12.11
CA LEU A 495 -1.29 -10.37 -11.03
C LEU A 495 -1.50 -11.88 -11.17
N GLU A 496 -2.74 -12.33 -11.43
CA GLU A 496 -3.03 -13.77 -11.53
C GLU A 496 -2.38 -14.45 -12.74
N VAL A 497 -2.04 -13.70 -13.78
CA VAL A 497 -1.42 -14.24 -14.99
C VAL A 497 0.12 -14.18 -14.96
N THR A 498 0.71 -13.33 -14.12
CA THR A 498 2.17 -13.13 -14.05
C THR A 498 2.81 -13.69 -12.77
N VAL A 499 2.06 -13.77 -11.66
CA VAL A 499 2.58 -14.25 -10.37
C VAL A 499 2.25 -15.72 -10.17
N PHE A 500 3.20 -16.48 -9.62
CA PHE A 500 3.12 -17.93 -9.52
C PHE A 500 1.88 -18.45 -8.76
N THR A 501 1.33 -17.66 -7.83
CA THR A 501 0.14 -17.99 -7.02
C THR A 501 -1.15 -18.03 -7.85
N SER A 502 -1.16 -17.46 -9.05
CA SER A 502 -2.25 -17.49 -10.01
C SER A 502 -3.62 -17.13 -9.39
N LYS A 503 -4.69 -17.88 -9.68
CA LYS A 503 -6.06 -17.65 -9.15
C LYS A 503 -6.19 -17.73 -7.62
N TYR A 504 -5.15 -18.19 -6.93
CA TYR A 504 -5.13 -18.31 -5.47
C TYR A 504 -4.43 -17.12 -4.79
N SER A 505 -3.97 -16.13 -5.56
CA SER A 505 -3.19 -15.00 -5.04
C SER A 505 -3.87 -14.22 -3.91
N MET A 506 -5.14 -13.85 -4.10
CA MET A 506 -5.84 -12.99 -3.16
C MET A 506 -6.38 -13.74 -1.93
N GLU A 507 -6.71 -15.03 -2.06
CA GLU A 507 -7.02 -15.84 -0.87
C GLU A 507 -5.74 -16.19 -0.08
N PHE A 508 -4.59 -16.34 -0.75
CA PHE A 508 -3.30 -16.52 -0.10
C PHE A 508 -2.93 -15.30 0.75
N SER A 509 -3.12 -14.08 0.23
CA SER A 509 -2.91 -12.87 1.03
C SER A 509 -3.89 -12.77 2.20
N SER A 510 -5.14 -13.22 2.05
CA SER A 510 -6.11 -13.27 3.14
C SER A 510 -5.74 -14.29 4.23
N MET A 511 -5.15 -15.42 3.86
CA MET A 511 -4.62 -16.38 4.83
C MET A 511 -3.51 -15.72 5.68
N LEU A 512 -2.56 -15.06 5.05
CA LEU A 512 -1.45 -14.39 5.76
C LEU A 512 -1.89 -13.16 6.55
N TYR A 513 -2.99 -12.51 6.18
CA TYR A 513 -3.56 -11.42 6.96
C TYR A 513 -4.02 -11.84 8.36
N LYS A 514 -4.27 -13.14 8.60
CA LYS A 514 -4.63 -13.67 9.93
C LYS A 514 -3.57 -13.35 11.00
N ASP A 515 -2.30 -13.29 10.60
CA ASP A 515 -1.17 -13.05 11.48
C ASP A 515 -0.67 -11.60 11.43
N TRP A 516 -1.38 -10.71 10.73
CA TRP A 516 -1.01 -9.31 10.65
C TRP A 516 -1.35 -8.57 11.94
N VAL A 517 -0.36 -7.85 12.48
CA VAL A 517 -0.46 -7.15 13.76
C VAL A 517 0.00 -5.70 13.59
N PHE A 518 -0.90 -4.74 13.80
CA PHE A 518 -0.65 -3.32 13.54
C PHE A 518 0.56 -2.73 14.30
N PRO A 519 0.72 -2.93 15.63
CA PRO A 519 1.89 -2.42 16.35
C PRO A 519 3.23 -2.97 15.86
N GLU A 520 3.25 -4.17 15.26
CA GLU A 520 4.46 -4.80 14.76
C GLU A 520 4.90 -4.24 13.40
N GLN A 521 4.09 -3.36 12.78
CA GLN A 521 4.48 -2.66 11.54
C GLN A 521 5.44 -1.50 11.80
N ALA A 522 5.64 -1.11 13.07
CA ALA A 522 6.65 -0.14 13.44
C ALA A 522 8.05 -0.70 13.17
N LEU A 523 8.86 0.00 12.37
CA LEU A 523 10.16 -0.49 11.92
C LEU A 523 11.06 -0.99 13.08
N PRO A 524 11.20 -0.27 14.23
CA PRO A 524 11.93 -0.79 15.38
C PRO A 524 11.42 -2.14 15.90
N GLN A 525 10.09 -2.34 15.93
CA GLN A 525 9.49 -3.58 16.42
C GLN A 525 9.62 -4.71 15.41
N ASP A 526 9.49 -4.42 14.11
CA ASP A 526 9.73 -5.38 13.04
C ASP A 526 11.17 -5.92 13.06
N LEU A 527 12.17 -5.02 13.15
CA LEU A 527 13.59 -5.41 13.20
C LEU A 527 13.90 -6.31 14.42
N LEU A 528 13.32 -5.99 15.58
CA LEU A 528 13.42 -6.83 16.78
C LEU A 528 12.73 -8.18 16.60
N LYS A 529 11.51 -8.20 16.03
CA LYS A 529 10.72 -9.42 15.80
C LYS A 529 11.37 -10.37 14.80
N ARG A 530 12.06 -9.82 13.79
CA ARG A 530 12.85 -10.62 12.85
C ARG A 530 14.20 -11.04 13.43
N GLY A 531 14.56 -10.52 14.61
CA GLY A 531 15.81 -10.84 15.26
C GLY A 531 17.03 -10.24 14.56
N VAL A 532 16.85 -9.27 13.66
CA VAL A 532 17.93 -8.58 12.93
C VAL A 532 18.45 -7.34 13.67
N ALA A 533 17.83 -7.01 14.80
CA ALA A 533 18.29 -6.01 15.75
C ALA A 533 18.08 -6.50 17.19
N VAL A 534 18.80 -5.88 18.13
CA VAL A 534 18.60 -6.06 19.58
C VAL A 534 18.40 -4.72 20.25
N LYS A 535 17.73 -4.70 21.41
CA LYS A 535 17.62 -3.48 22.21
C LYS A 535 18.99 -3.12 22.78
N ASP A 536 19.41 -1.88 22.57
CA ASP A 536 20.62 -1.32 23.14
C ASP A 536 20.39 0.16 23.41
N SER A 537 20.23 0.52 24.69
CA SER A 537 19.99 1.91 25.09
C SER A 537 21.19 2.83 24.89
N SER A 538 22.39 2.27 24.62
CA SER A 538 23.59 3.06 24.32
C SER A 538 23.69 3.45 22.85
N CYS A 539 23.00 2.73 21.97
CA CYS A 539 22.92 3.06 20.56
C CYS A 539 21.91 4.19 20.31
N PRO A 540 22.12 5.00 19.26
CA PRO A 540 21.03 5.76 18.67
C PRO A 540 19.82 4.83 18.50
N HIS A 541 18.63 5.34 18.78
CA HIS A 541 17.37 4.65 18.46
C HIS A 541 17.01 3.51 19.42
N GLY A 542 17.81 3.31 20.47
CA GLY A 542 17.60 2.24 21.46
C GLY A 542 17.77 0.84 20.88
N LEU A 543 18.40 0.74 19.71
CA LEU A 543 18.55 -0.48 18.92
C LEU A 543 19.96 -0.61 18.36
N LYS A 544 20.50 -1.82 18.41
CA LYS A 544 21.71 -2.22 17.70
C LYS A 544 21.35 -3.20 16.59
N LEU A 545 21.63 -2.83 15.34
CA LEU A 545 21.50 -3.75 14.20
C LEU A 545 22.56 -4.86 14.30
N LEU A 546 22.18 -6.08 13.95
CA LEU A 546 23.11 -7.23 13.92
C LEU A 546 23.87 -7.32 12.60
N ILE A 547 23.28 -6.77 11.54
CA ILE A 547 23.95 -6.49 10.28
C ILE A 547 24.13 -4.97 10.26
N GLU A 548 25.34 -4.50 10.50
CA GLU A 548 25.62 -3.06 10.66
C GLU A 548 25.31 -2.29 9.37
N ASP A 549 25.69 -2.84 8.22
CA ASP A 549 25.37 -2.31 6.89
C ASP A 549 24.13 -3.03 6.30
N TYR A 550 22.98 -2.77 6.91
CA TYR A 550 21.66 -3.17 6.39
C TYR A 550 20.96 -1.91 5.87
N PRO A 551 21.09 -1.57 4.57
CA PRO A 551 20.72 -0.25 4.06
C PRO A 551 19.27 0.15 4.32
N PHE A 552 18.31 -0.75 4.10
CA PHE A 552 16.90 -0.48 4.41
C PHE A 552 16.67 -0.13 5.89
N ALA A 553 17.31 -0.88 6.80
CA ALA A 553 17.12 -0.67 8.23
C ALA A 553 17.82 0.60 8.71
N VAL A 554 19.04 0.86 8.23
CA VAL A 554 19.82 2.07 8.55
C VAL A 554 19.05 3.32 8.11
N ASP A 555 18.71 3.42 6.83
CA ASP A 555 18.00 4.59 6.28
C ASP A 555 16.58 4.70 6.84
N GLY A 556 15.90 3.56 6.99
CA GLY A 556 14.55 3.50 7.51
C GLY A 556 14.44 3.98 8.96
N LEU A 557 15.41 3.67 9.82
CA LEU A 557 15.41 4.12 11.21
C LEU A 557 15.59 5.64 11.31
N GLU A 558 16.45 6.23 10.48
CA GLU A 558 16.61 7.69 10.41
C GLU A 558 15.30 8.38 9.99
N ILE A 559 14.67 7.90 8.91
CA ILE A 559 13.38 8.43 8.44
C ILE A 559 12.30 8.28 9.51
N TRP A 560 12.24 7.11 10.15
CA TRP A 560 11.27 6.82 11.22
C TRP A 560 11.37 7.83 12.36
N LEU A 561 12.58 8.16 12.79
CA LEU A 561 12.83 9.06 13.91
C LEU A 561 12.62 10.51 13.56
N GLU A 562 13.05 10.94 12.37
CA GLU A 562 12.76 12.29 11.91
C GLU A 562 11.24 12.50 11.84
N ALA A 563 10.50 11.51 11.32
CA ALA A 563 9.04 11.54 11.29
C ALA A 563 8.43 11.58 12.70
N PHE A 564 8.92 10.76 13.63
CA PHE A 564 8.40 10.72 15.00
C PHE A 564 8.75 11.98 15.80
N ALA A 565 9.96 12.52 15.63
CA ALA A 565 10.39 13.78 16.25
C ALA A 565 9.57 14.96 15.71
N LYS A 566 9.36 15.02 14.40
CA LYS A 566 8.49 16.03 13.77
C LYS A 566 7.04 15.91 14.24
N PHE A 567 6.55 14.68 14.41
CA PHE A 567 5.23 14.42 14.97
C PHE A 567 5.15 14.86 16.43
N GLY A 568 6.09 14.44 17.27
CA GLY A 568 6.18 14.82 18.68
C GLY A 568 6.22 16.33 18.86
N LYS A 569 7.08 17.03 18.10
CA LYS A 569 7.15 18.49 18.11
C LYS A 569 5.83 19.15 17.72
N LYS A 570 5.16 18.68 16.67
CA LYS A 570 3.82 19.20 16.29
C LYS A 570 2.80 19.01 17.40
N ILE A 571 2.88 17.88 18.09
CA ILE A 571 1.99 17.55 19.20
C ILE A 571 2.29 18.43 20.43
N GLU A 572 3.57 18.69 20.73
CA GLU A 572 4.01 19.66 21.74
C GLU A 572 3.55 21.09 21.42
N ASP A 573 3.73 21.56 20.18
CA ASP A 573 3.27 22.87 19.71
C ASP A 573 1.74 23.04 19.91
N ILE A 574 0.97 21.97 19.67
CA ILE A 574 -0.48 21.93 19.94
C ILE A 574 -0.76 22.04 21.44
N GLU A 575 -0.04 21.28 22.28
CA GLU A 575 -0.18 21.33 23.74
C GLU A 575 0.16 22.73 24.29
N GLU A 576 1.23 23.37 23.80
CA GLU A 576 1.58 24.75 24.16
C GLU A 576 0.52 25.76 23.72
N GLY A 577 -0.05 25.58 22.53
CA GLY A 577 -1.21 26.35 22.07
C GLY A 577 -2.38 26.24 23.06
N MET A 578 -2.69 25.03 23.49
CA MET A 578 -3.75 24.78 24.48
C MET A 578 -3.43 25.42 25.84
N LYS A 579 -2.18 25.32 26.33
CA LYS A 579 -1.75 25.99 27.57
C LYS A 579 -1.89 27.50 27.49
N ARG A 580 -1.45 28.12 26.39
CA ARG A 580 -1.61 29.57 26.15
C ARG A 580 -3.08 29.98 26.17
N MET A 581 -3.95 29.24 25.48
CA MET A 581 -5.39 29.53 25.48
C MET A 581 -6.04 29.33 26.86
N ASN A 582 -5.60 28.35 27.65
CA ASN A 582 -6.11 28.17 29.01
C ASN A 582 -5.74 29.33 29.96
N ASN A 583 -4.63 30.02 29.67
CA ASN A 583 -4.14 31.16 30.47
C ASN A 583 -4.58 32.53 29.92
N ASP A 584 -5.31 32.58 28.80
CA ASP A 584 -5.81 33.84 28.23
C ASP A 584 -7.11 34.24 28.93
N GLU A 585 -7.03 35.26 29.79
CA GLU A 585 -8.17 35.78 30.56
C GLU A 585 -9.30 36.34 29.69
N LYS A 586 -9.03 36.62 28.41
CA LYS A 586 -10.05 37.06 27.45
C LYS A 586 -10.97 35.90 27.02
N LEU A 587 -10.50 34.65 27.13
CA LEU A 587 -11.27 33.46 26.78
C LEU A 587 -12.14 33.03 27.97
N ARG A 588 -13.26 33.75 28.17
CA ARG A 588 -14.18 33.59 29.33
C ARG A 588 -14.72 32.17 29.57
N ASN A 589 -14.76 31.32 28.54
CA ASN A 589 -15.17 29.92 28.66
C ASN A 589 -14.05 28.97 29.14
N ARG A 590 -12.79 29.45 29.14
CA ARG A 590 -11.60 28.71 29.60
C ARG A 590 -11.04 29.30 30.89
N TYR A 591 -11.17 30.61 31.05
CA TYR A 591 -10.73 31.35 32.23
C TYR A 591 -11.94 31.89 33.00
N GLY A 592 -12.64 30.99 33.70
CA GLY A 592 -13.78 31.30 34.58
C GLY A 592 -13.39 31.31 36.07
N PRO A 593 -14.34 31.62 36.99
CA PRO A 593 -14.06 31.71 38.43
C PRO A 593 -13.45 30.44 39.04
N VAL A 594 -13.79 29.28 38.46
CA VAL A 594 -13.33 27.95 38.90
C VAL A 594 -11.92 27.62 38.40
N LYS A 595 -11.37 28.37 37.43
CA LYS A 595 -10.03 28.18 36.84
C LYS A 595 -9.70 26.73 36.48
N MET A 596 -10.66 26.00 35.91
CA MET A 596 -10.44 24.61 35.49
C MET A 596 -9.78 24.57 34.09
N PRO A 597 -8.52 24.13 33.97
CA PRO A 597 -7.83 24.09 32.69
C PRO A 597 -8.44 23.00 31.80
N TYR A 598 -8.54 23.28 30.50
CA TYR A 598 -8.91 22.26 29.52
C TYR A 598 -7.73 21.33 29.30
N THR A 599 -7.82 20.08 29.76
CA THR A 599 -6.72 19.09 29.68
C THR A 599 -7.04 17.84 28.87
N LEU A 600 -8.26 17.76 28.30
CA LEU A 600 -8.66 16.69 27.41
C LEU A 600 -7.77 16.73 26.15
N LEU A 601 -7.16 15.60 25.78
CA LEU A 601 -6.17 15.46 24.70
C LEU A 601 -4.81 16.13 24.96
N TYR A 602 -4.45 16.42 26.22
CA TYR A 602 -3.04 16.66 26.55
C TYR A 602 -2.23 15.42 26.11
N PRO A 603 -1.24 15.55 25.23
CA PRO A 603 -0.41 14.43 24.79
C PRO A 603 0.31 13.73 25.94
N SER A 604 0.64 14.51 26.97
CA SER A 604 1.28 14.07 28.20
C SER A 604 0.28 13.84 29.34
N SER A 605 0.48 12.77 30.11
CA SER A 605 -0.27 12.47 31.35
C SER A 605 0.67 11.98 32.44
N GLU A 606 0.41 12.38 33.68
CA GLU A 606 0.99 11.72 34.87
C GLU A 606 0.32 10.35 35.09
N GLY A 607 0.92 9.50 35.93
CA GLY A 607 0.34 8.19 36.26
C GLY A 607 -0.96 8.31 37.06
N GLY A 608 -2.03 7.64 36.60
CA GLY A 608 -3.36 7.65 37.24
C GLY A 608 -4.51 7.97 36.27
N LEU A 609 -5.74 8.03 36.77
CA LEU A 609 -6.91 8.50 36.02
C LEU A 609 -6.92 10.04 35.96
N THR A 610 -6.23 10.60 34.98
CA THR A 610 -5.98 12.06 34.89
C THR A 610 -6.94 12.80 33.96
N GLY A 611 -7.72 12.10 33.13
CA GLY A 611 -8.50 12.73 32.05
C GLY A 611 -7.63 13.40 30.97
N ARG A 612 -6.34 13.07 30.93
CA ARG A 612 -5.31 13.52 29.97
C ARG A 612 -4.82 12.32 29.13
N GLY A 613 -4.09 12.58 28.06
CA GLY A 613 -3.55 11.57 27.13
C GLY A 613 -4.24 11.57 25.77
N ILE A 614 -3.47 11.29 24.72
CA ILE A 614 -4.01 10.71 23.48
C ILE A 614 -4.20 9.21 23.77
N PRO A 615 -5.39 8.62 23.58
CA PRO A 615 -5.56 7.19 23.79
C PRO A 615 -4.59 6.40 22.92
N ASN A 616 -3.66 5.68 23.55
CA ASN A 616 -2.68 4.82 22.86
C ASN A 616 -3.33 3.53 22.31
N SER A 617 -4.62 3.33 22.54
CA SER A 617 -5.41 2.22 22.03
C SER A 617 -6.49 2.72 21.06
N VAL A 618 -6.35 2.38 19.78
CA VAL A 618 -7.50 2.23 18.86
C VAL A 618 -8.15 0.87 19.16
N SER A 619 -8.75 0.77 20.33
CA SER A 619 -9.75 -0.26 20.62
C SER A 619 -11.04 0.51 20.86
N ILE A 620 -11.86 0.59 19.82
CA ILE A 620 -13.28 0.93 19.92
C ILE A 620 -14.03 -0.38 19.81
#